data_AF-A0A356IWQ2-F1
#
_entry.id   AF-A0A356IWQ2-F1
#
_cell.length_a   1.000
_cell.length_b   1.000
_cell.length_c   1.000
_cell.angle_alpha   90.00
_cell.angle_beta   90.00
_cell.angle_gamma   90.00
#
_symmetry.space_group_name_H-M   'P 1'
#
loop_
_entity.id
_entity.type
_entity.pdbx_description
1 polymer ?
#
loop_
_entity_poly.entity_id
_entity_poly.type
_entity_poly.pdbx_seq_one_letter_code
_entity_poly.pdbx_strand_id
1 'polypeptide(L)'
;MAGAYMKKNTNISIILLALFTGFAGSAECGVVIKVRAINPLDEEAPVTIHYPLPGGITAEDVIGKRVARGKGPARPADFQINFDESEKAYFVDDQMTLAPKEIVVLEVEARDVWTVPQKTIDDLKIQAETLVKARPRGEGEEESRPDPVAVKLKEEIFRQLEQVVEAQKAGGITQAGVQGHIDAYQKNREILQQVGMDLAMLRNITNAREIPEEGGESRSPQGANEIQTQPQAPSPVARGADAVTGPEPQKETVADKLKNLFRWK
;
A
#
# COMPACT_ATOMS: atom_id res chain seq x y z
N MET A 1 -35.93 11.93 84.30
CA MET A 1 -36.52 11.39 83.05
C MET A 1 -35.71 11.88 81.88
N ALA A 2 -35.41 10.99 80.93
CA ALA A 2 -34.93 11.18 79.55
C ALA A 2 -33.74 10.23 79.28
N GLY A 3 -34.06 9.03 78.78
CA GLY A 3 -33.10 8.03 78.36
C GLY A 3 -32.51 8.37 76.99
N ALA A 4 -31.20 8.18 76.86
CA ALA A 4 -30.48 8.33 75.60
C ALA A 4 -30.46 6.98 74.85
N TYR A 5 -31.04 7.01 73.65
CA TYR A 5 -31.12 5.92 72.69
C TYR A 5 -29.73 5.49 72.17
N MET A 6 -29.36 4.22 72.34
CA MET A 6 -28.25 3.59 71.61
C MET A 6 -28.73 3.12 70.23
N LYS A 7 -28.20 3.74 69.16
CA LYS A 7 -28.44 3.35 67.78
C LYS A 7 -27.39 2.28 67.38
N LYS A 8 -27.83 1.05 67.13
CA LYS A 8 -26.99 -0.03 66.61
C LYS A 8 -26.71 0.21 65.12
N ASN A 9 -25.44 0.33 64.75
CA ASN A 9 -25.02 0.39 63.34
C ASN A 9 -24.85 -1.04 62.82
N THR A 10 -25.74 -1.44 61.92
CA THR A 10 -25.70 -2.72 61.20
C THR A 10 -24.83 -2.56 59.96
N ASN A 11 -23.68 -3.24 59.93
CA ASN A 11 -22.82 -3.30 58.75
C ASN A 11 -23.45 -4.21 57.69
N ILE A 12 -24.02 -3.63 56.63
CA ILE A 12 -24.48 -4.36 55.45
C ILE A 12 -23.29 -4.49 54.49
N SER A 13 -22.72 -5.70 54.41
CA SER A 13 -21.71 -6.02 53.40
C SER A 13 -22.41 -6.40 52.10
N ILE A 14 -22.43 -5.48 51.13
CA ILE A 14 -22.84 -5.75 49.75
C ILE A 14 -21.62 -6.31 49.01
N ILE A 15 -21.61 -7.62 48.75
CA ILE A 15 -20.63 -8.26 47.87
C ILE A 15 -21.08 -7.97 46.43
N LEU A 16 -20.47 -6.94 45.83
CA LEU A 16 -20.67 -6.56 44.43
C LEU A 16 -19.77 -7.45 43.55
N LEU A 17 -20.34 -8.50 42.97
CA LEU A 17 -19.67 -9.39 42.02
C LEU A 17 -19.59 -8.67 40.66
N ALA A 18 -18.50 -7.92 40.44
CA ALA A 18 -18.21 -7.29 39.16
C ALA A 18 -17.81 -8.35 38.12
N LEU A 19 -18.77 -8.75 37.29
CA LEU A 19 -18.55 -9.47 36.05
C LEU A 19 -17.78 -8.54 35.10
N PHE A 20 -16.45 -8.63 35.12
CA PHE A 20 -15.58 -8.05 34.11
C PHE A 20 -15.76 -8.84 32.81
N THR A 21 -16.79 -8.48 32.03
CA THR A 21 -16.81 -8.74 30.60
C THR A 21 -15.68 -7.91 29.98
N GLY A 22 -14.51 -8.52 29.82
CA GLY A 22 -13.41 -7.93 29.08
C GLY A 22 -13.84 -7.76 27.63
N PHE A 23 -14.24 -6.54 27.26
CA PHE A 23 -14.09 -6.08 25.88
C PHE A 23 -12.59 -6.10 25.61
N ALA A 24 -12.11 -7.15 24.94
CA ALA A 24 -10.85 -7.10 24.23
C ALA A 24 -11.04 -6.08 23.10
N GLY A 25 -10.87 -4.79 23.45
CA GLY A 25 -10.72 -3.76 22.44
C GLY A 25 -9.50 -4.17 21.65
N SER A 26 -9.71 -4.60 20.40
CA SER A 26 -8.64 -4.74 19.42
C SER A 26 -7.89 -3.42 19.48
N ALA A 27 -6.67 -3.44 20.01
CA ALA A 27 -5.78 -2.31 19.91
C ALA A 27 -5.50 -2.17 18.41
N GLU A 28 -6.31 -1.37 17.73
CA GLU A 28 -6.10 -1.04 16.33
C GLU A 28 -4.73 -0.37 16.28
N CYS A 29 -3.77 -1.05 15.65
CA CYS A 29 -2.42 -0.54 15.49
C CYS A 29 -2.50 0.70 14.58
N GLY A 30 -2.52 1.88 15.21
CA GLY A 30 -2.45 3.15 14.52
C GLY A 30 -1.01 3.51 14.14
N VAL A 31 -0.83 4.14 13.00
CA VAL A 31 0.41 4.74 12.53
C VAL A 31 0.33 6.25 12.72
N VAL A 32 1.36 6.86 13.29
CA VAL A 32 1.44 8.32 13.48
C VAL A 32 2.45 8.91 12.51
N ILE A 33 1.97 9.69 11.54
CA ILE A 33 2.77 10.45 10.61
C ILE A 33 3.01 11.84 11.20
N LYS A 34 4.29 12.26 11.29
CA LYS A 34 4.68 13.55 11.87
C LYS A 34 5.20 14.50 10.80
N VAL A 35 4.43 15.54 10.50
CA VAL A 35 4.81 16.63 9.59
C VAL A 35 5.40 17.77 10.40
N ARG A 36 6.62 18.22 10.10
CA ARG A 36 7.28 19.30 10.84
C ARG A 36 7.33 20.57 10.00
N ALA A 37 6.78 21.65 10.55
CA ALA A 37 6.92 23.00 10.03
C ALA A 37 7.85 23.80 10.95
N ILE A 38 8.72 24.61 10.35
CA ILE A 38 9.71 25.40 11.07
C ILE A 38 9.68 26.81 10.51
N ASN A 39 9.59 27.81 11.39
CA ASN A 39 9.86 29.19 11.02
C ASN A 39 11.35 29.52 11.23
N PRO A 40 12.16 29.69 10.17
CA PRO A 40 13.57 30.02 10.33
C PRO A 40 13.81 31.49 10.67
N LEU A 41 12.80 32.36 10.60
CA LEU A 41 12.93 33.80 10.78
C LEU A 41 12.93 34.21 12.26
N ASP A 42 13.38 35.44 12.52
CA ASP A 42 13.37 36.09 13.83
C ASP A 42 12.08 36.92 14.07
N GLU A 43 11.13 36.83 13.14
CA GLU A 43 9.81 37.46 13.18
C GLU A 43 8.71 36.43 12.94
N GLU A 44 7.46 36.79 13.30
CA GLU A 44 6.30 35.95 13.02
C GLU A 44 6.05 35.87 11.51
N ALA A 45 5.77 34.67 11.00
CA ALA A 45 5.54 34.45 9.58
C ALA A 45 4.34 33.53 9.34
N PRO A 46 3.47 33.86 8.37
CA PRO A 46 2.45 32.92 7.90
C PRO A 46 3.13 31.77 7.16
N VAL A 47 2.75 30.53 7.49
CA VAL A 47 3.22 29.30 6.85
C VAL A 47 2.02 28.54 6.32
N THR A 48 2.09 28.17 5.05
CA THR A 48 1.16 27.23 4.42
C THR A 48 1.82 25.86 4.38
N ILE A 49 1.14 24.87 4.95
CA ILE A 49 1.60 23.49 5.03
C ILE A 49 0.82 22.72 3.98
N HIS A 50 1.54 22.18 3.01
CA HIS A 50 1.00 21.29 1.99
C HIS A 50 1.90 20.05 1.93
N TYR A 51 1.48 18.97 2.58
CA TYR A 51 2.32 17.78 2.75
C TYR A 51 1.62 16.52 2.23
N PRO A 52 2.15 15.86 1.17
CA PRO A 52 1.54 14.64 0.64
C PRO A 52 1.67 13.51 1.65
N LEU A 53 0.57 12.80 1.89
CA LEU A 53 0.55 11.62 2.73
C LEU A 53 1.04 10.39 1.93
N PRO A 54 1.60 9.37 2.61
CA PRO A 54 2.04 8.16 1.93
C PRO A 54 0.90 7.46 1.21
N GLY A 55 1.15 6.95 0.01
CA GLY A 55 0.12 6.35 -0.84
C GLY A 55 -0.65 5.21 -0.17
N GLY A 56 -1.92 5.07 -0.54
CA GLY A 56 -2.84 4.05 -0.03
C GLY A 56 -3.68 4.48 1.16
N ILE A 57 -3.28 5.55 1.86
CA ILE A 57 -4.12 6.17 2.91
C ILE A 57 -5.27 6.96 2.29
N THR A 58 -6.46 6.84 2.85
CA THR A 58 -7.61 7.69 2.52
C THR A 58 -8.02 8.59 3.70
N ALA A 59 -8.95 9.51 3.45
CA ALA A 59 -9.47 10.36 4.52
C ALA A 59 -10.17 9.56 5.63
N GLU A 60 -10.79 8.43 5.28
CA GLU A 60 -11.47 7.52 6.19
C GLU A 60 -10.52 6.74 7.10
N ASP A 61 -9.25 6.61 6.70
CA ASP A 61 -8.22 5.95 7.50
C ASP A 61 -7.62 6.85 8.57
N VAL A 62 -7.83 8.17 8.48
CA VAL A 62 -7.37 9.14 9.48
C VAL A 62 -8.29 9.09 10.70
N ILE A 63 -7.77 8.55 11.80
CA ILE A 63 -8.49 8.39 13.07
C ILE A 63 -8.22 9.53 14.05
N GLY A 64 -7.15 10.32 13.85
CA GLY A 64 -6.81 11.43 14.73
C GLY A 64 -5.95 12.49 14.07
N LYS A 65 -6.15 13.74 14.50
CA LYS A 65 -5.39 14.93 14.07
C LYS A 65 -4.93 15.70 15.28
N ARG A 66 -3.62 15.91 15.42
CA ARG A 66 -3.06 16.66 16.55
C ARG A 66 -1.98 17.62 16.11
N VAL A 67 -1.75 18.66 16.90
CA VAL A 67 -0.67 19.62 16.71
C VAL A 67 0.11 19.77 18.01
N ALA A 68 1.43 19.67 17.92
CA ALA A 68 2.36 19.94 19.02
C ALA A 68 3.19 21.18 18.69
N ARG A 69 3.21 22.15 19.61
CA ARG A 69 4.01 23.37 19.52
C ARG A 69 5.11 23.34 20.57
N GLY A 70 6.38 23.43 20.15
CA GLY A 70 7.53 23.38 21.05
C GLY A 70 7.59 22.10 21.89
N LYS A 71 7.75 22.24 23.22
CA LYS A 71 7.80 21.12 24.18
C LYS A 71 6.44 20.79 24.83
N GLY A 72 5.35 21.42 24.37
CA GLY A 72 4.01 21.20 24.90
C GLY A 72 3.41 19.85 24.47
N PRO A 73 2.38 19.36 25.18
CA PRO A 73 1.65 18.18 24.74
C PRO A 73 0.90 18.46 23.42
N ALA A 74 0.76 17.44 22.58
CA ALA A 74 -0.04 17.51 21.37
C ALA A 74 -1.52 17.75 21.73
N ARG A 75 -2.17 18.67 21.01
CA ARG A 75 -3.59 19.00 21.18
C ARG A 75 -4.37 18.64 19.92
N PRO A 76 -5.68 18.34 20.01
CA PRO A 76 -6.52 18.17 18.82
C PRO A 76 -6.38 19.36 17.87
N ALA A 77 -6.34 19.08 16.56
CA ALA A 77 -6.18 20.07 15.51
C ALA A 77 -7.24 19.88 14.41
N ASP A 78 -7.51 20.92 13.65
CA ASP A 78 -8.55 21.00 12.63
C ASP A 78 -8.02 21.15 11.19
N PHE A 79 -6.73 20.85 10.97
CA PHE A 79 -6.14 20.83 9.63
C PHE A 79 -6.89 19.87 8.68
N GLN A 80 -6.87 20.20 7.38
CA GLN A 80 -7.64 19.50 6.38
C GLN A 80 -6.83 18.36 5.75
N ILE A 81 -7.54 17.30 5.35
CA ILE A 81 -6.98 16.22 4.55
C ILE A 81 -7.72 16.27 3.23
N ASN A 82 -7.02 16.71 2.19
CA ASN A 82 -7.59 16.95 0.86
C ASN A 82 -7.00 15.93 -0.12
N PHE A 83 -7.72 15.67 -1.22
CA PHE A 83 -7.25 14.78 -2.29
C PHE A 83 -6.76 15.63 -3.47
N ASP A 84 -5.52 15.40 -3.89
CA ASP A 84 -4.97 16.00 -5.11
C ASP A 84 -5.30 15.12 -6.31
N GLU A 85 -6.13 15.63 -7.23
CA GLU A 85 -6.52 14.87 -8.43
C GLU A 85 -5.38 14.65 -9.42
N SER A 86 -4.36 15.51 -9.40
CA SER A 86 -3.21 15.43 -10.30
C SER A 86 -2.19 14.40 -9.82
N GLU A 87 -1.94 14.36 -8.51
CA GLU A 87 -1.02 13.40 -7.89
C GLU A 87 -1.71 12.08 -7.50
N LYS A 88 -3.04 12.05 -7.51
CA LYS A 88 -3.87 10.93 -7.04
C LYS A 88 -3.51 10.51 -5.60
N ALA A 89 -3.21 11.50 -4.76
CA ALA A 89 -2.76 11.30 -3.39
C ALA A 89 -3.49 12.23 -2.43
N TYR A 90 -3.65 11.81 -1.18
CA TYR A 90 -4.14 12.67 -0.11
C TYR A 90 -3.00 13.51 0.46
N PHE A 91 -3.28 14.73 0.90
CA PHE A 91 -2.32 15.63 1.51
C PHE A 91 -2.90 16.35 2.72
N VAL A 92 -2.01 16.73 3.64
CA VAL A 92 -2.31 17.63 4.77
C VAL A 92 -2.25 19.06 4.26
N ASP A 93 -3.33 19.81 4.52
CA ASP A 93 -3.44 21.23 4.20
C ASP A 93 -3.72 22.04 5.48
N ASP A 94 -2.88 23.03 5.76
CA ASP A 94 -3.04 23.92 6.91
C ASP A 94 -2.41 25.29 6.66
N GLN A 95 -2.98 26.32 7.26
CA GLN A 95 -2.44 27.68 7.25
C GLN A 95 -2.36 28.21 8.66
N MET A 96 -1.16 28.57 9.10
CA MET A 96 -0.95 29.08 10.45
C MET A 96 0.18 30.10 10.50
N THR A 97 0.12 31.01 11.47
CA THR A 97 1.25 31.87 11.81
C THR A 97 2.16 31.18 12.81
N LEU A 98 3.46 31.19 12.52
CA LEU A 98 4.50 30.64 13.39
C LEU A 98 5.30 31.78 14.03
N ALA A 99 5.57 31.65 15.32
CA ALA A 99 6.44 32.56 16.06
C ALA A 99 7.92 32.44 15.60
N PRO A 100 8.78 33.43 15.93
CA PRO A 100 10.21 33.35 15.64
C PRO A 100 10.82 32.04 16.12
N LYS A 101 11.54 31.34 15.23
CA LYS A 101 12.19 30.05 15.52
C LYS A 101 11.23 28.96 16.04
N GLU A 102 9.92 29.10 15.86
CA GLU A 102 8.94 28.10 16.31
C GLU A 102 9.00 26.85 15.43
N ILE A 103 8.89 25.69 16.09
CA ILE A 103 8.72 24.38 15.44
C ILE A 103 7.35 23.86 15.82
N VAL A 104 6.56 23.52 14.80
CA VAL A 104 5.24 22.91 14.93
C VAL A 104 5.27 21.53 14.30
N VAL A 105 4.68 20.56 14.99
CA VAL A 105 4.55 19.18 14.51
C VAL A 105 3.07 18.84 14.38
N LEU A 106 2.63 18.55 13.17
CA LEU A 106 1.30 18.03 12.88
C LEU A 106 1.40 16.51 12.92
N GLU A 107 0.55 15.89 13.72
CA GLU A 107 0.47 14.44 13.86
C GLU A 107 -0.83 13.95 13.23
N VAL A 108 -0.69 13.13 12.20
CA VAL A 108 -1.79 12.42 11.54
C VAL A 108 -1.76 10.99 12.05
N GLU A 109 -2.74 10.63 12.87
CA GLU A 109 -2.94 9.27 13.36
C GLU A 109 -3.88 8.56 12.39
N ALA A 110 -3.40 7.48 11.78
CA ALA A 110 -4.11 6.73 10.75
C ALA A 110 -4.14 5.23 11.06
N ARG A 111 -5.15 4.52 10.58
CA ARG A 111 -5.15 3.04 10.59
C ARG A 111 -3.99 2.52 9.75
N ASP A 112 -3.36 1.43 10.20
CA ASP A 112 -2.35 0.77 9.39
C ASP A 112 -2.99 0.08 8.16
N VAL A 113 -2.78 0.70 6.99
CA VAL A 113 -3.20 0.18 5.68
C VAL A 113 -2.03 -0.45 4.90
N TRP A 114 -0.82 -0.45 5.48
CA TRP A 114 0.41 -0.92 4.84
C TRP A 114 0.78 -2.35 5.26
N THR A 115 -0.19 -3.10 5.77
CA THR A 115 -0.05 -4.53 6.06
C THR A 115 -0.98 -5.33 5.15
N VAL A 116 -0.43 -6.28 4.38
CA VAL A 116 -1.25 -7.27 3.66
C VAL A 116 -1.82 -8.24 4.68
N PRO A 117 -3.15 -8.40 4.76
CA PRO A 117 -3.75 -9.36 5.69
C PRO A 117 -3.29 -10.78 5.40
N GLN A 118 -2.96 -11.55 6.44
CA GLN A 118 -2.54 -12.95 6.30
C GLN A 118 -3.58 -13.78 5.55
N LYS A 119 -4.88 -13.51 5.79
CA LYS A 119 -5.98 -14.15 5.08
C LYS A 119 -5.87 -13.98 3.55
N THR A 120 -5.48 -12.80 3.06
CA THR A 120 -5.30 -12.57 1.62
C THR A 120 -4.20 -13.47 1.05
N ILE A 121 -3.09 -13.63 1.79
CA ILE A 121 -1.98 -14.50 1.40
C ILE A 121 -2.44 -15.97 1.37
N ASP A 122 -3.18 -16.40 2.40
CA ASP A 122 -3.69 -17.77 2.49
C ASP A 122 -4.72 -18.08 1.40
N ASP A 123 -5.64 -17.14 1.11
CA ASP A 123 -6.63 -17.26 0.04
C ASP A 123 -5.94 -17.45 -1.33
N LEU A 124 -4.85 -16.70 -1.60
CA LEU A 124 -4.05 -16.85 -2.83
C LEU A 124 -3.34 -18.21 -2.88
N LYS A 125 -2.79 -18.69 -1.76
CA LYS A 125 -2.20 -20.04 -1.67
C LYS A 125 -3.26 -21.10 -2.01
N ILE A 126 -4.43 -21.03 -1.39
CA ILE A 126 -5.56 -21.94 -1.63
C ILE A 126 -6.00 -21.89 -3.11
N GLN A 127 -6.09 -20.71 -3.70
CA GLN A 127 -6.48 -20.56 -5.10
C GLN A 127 -5.48 -21.26 -6.03
N ALA A 128 -4.17 -21.09 -5.81
CA ALA A 128 -3.14 -21.77 -6.60
C ALA A 128 -3.24 -23.30 -6.44
N GLU A 129 -3.45 -23.81 -5.22
CA GLU A 129 -3.64 -25.24 -5.00
C GLU A 129 -4.87 -25.80 -5.72
N THR A 130 -6.00 -25.09 -5.61
CA THR A 130 -7.26 -25.51 -6.23
C THR A 130 -7.09 -25.58 -7.74
N LEU A 131 -6.43 -24.61 -8.38
CA LEU A 131 -6.18 -24.64 -9.83
C LEU A 131 -5.38 -25.89 -10.25
N VAL A 132 -4.31 -26.23 -9.52
CA VAL A 132 -3.51 -27.43 -9.83
C VAL A 132 -4.29 -28.73 -9.60
N LYS A 133 -5.20 -28.75 -8.62
CA LYS A 133 -6.05 -29.93 -8.29
C LYS A 133 -7.27 -30.06 -9.21
N ALA A 134 -7.81 -28.96 -9.73
CA ALA A 134 -9.09 -28.90 -10.45
C ALA A 134 -9.05 -29.43 -11.89
N ARG A 135 -8.06 -30.25 -12.24
CA ARG A 135 -7.96 -30.81 -13.58
C ARG A 135 -9.21 -31.66 -13.89
N PRO A 136 -9.91 -31.41 -15.02
CA PRO A 136 -11.04 -32.24 -15.41
C PRO A 136 -10.57 -33.69 -15.53
N ARG A 137 -11.15 -34.56 -14.70
CA ARG A 137 -10.95 -36.02 -14.83
C ARG A 137 -11.73 -36.45 -16.07
N GLY A 138 -11.02 -36.95 -17.08
CA GLY A 138 -11.69 -37.73 -18.12
C GLY A 138 -12.39 -38.93 -17.48
N GLU A 139 -13.59 -39.26 -17.93
CA GLU A 139 -14.29 -40.46 -17.47
C GLU A 139 -13.39 -41.69 -17.71
N GLY A 140 -12.95 -42.35 -16.64
CA GLY A 140 -12.14 -43.57 -16.69
C GLY A 140 -10.62 -43.38 -16.52
N GLU A 141 -10.10 -42.17 -16.35
CA GLU A 141 -8.67 -41.97 -16.06
C GLU A 141 -8.35 -42.16 -14.56
N GLU A 142 -7.41 -43.06 -14.26
CA GLU A 142 -6.70 -43.12 -12.97
C GLU A 142 -6.08 -41.75 -12.64
N GLU A 143 -5.85 -41.45 -11.35
CA GLU A 143 -5.33 -40.16 -10.84
C GLU A 143 -4.35 -39.47 -11.80
N SER A 144 -4.89 -38.53 -12.59
CA SER A 144 -4.12 -37.84 -13.61
C SER A 144 -3.09 -36.96 -12.89
N ARG A 145 -1.81 -37.27 -13.07
CA ARG A 145 -0.72 -36.53 -12.41
C ARG A 145 -0.81 -35.04 -12.80
N PRO A 146 -0.57 -34.12 -11.86
CA PRO A 146 -0.55 -32.69 -12.17
C PRO A 146 0.45 -32.38 -13.27
N ASP A 147 0.14 -31.38 -14.11
CA ASP A 147 1.09 -30.89 -15.11
C ASP A 147 2.35 -30.36 -14.40
N PRO A 148 3.56 -30.82 -14.76
CA PRO A 148 4.79 -30.40 -14.08
C PRO A 148 5.05 -28.89 -14.19
N VAL A 149 4.59 -28.23 -15.25
CA VAL A 149 4.69 -26.76 -15.40
C VAL A 149 3.77 -26.07 -14.41
N ALA A 150 2.53 -26.56 -14.27
CA ALA A 150 1.57 -26.02 -13.30
C ALA A 150 2.07 -26.17 -11.85
N VAL A 151 2.69 -27.30 -11.52
CA VAL A 151 3.29 -27.53 -10.19
C VAL A 151 4.41 -26.54 -9.90
N LYS A 152 5.34 -26.35 -10.85
CA LYS A 152 6.44 -25.38 -10.69
C LYS A 152 5.93 -23.95 -10.53
N LEU A 153 4.90 -23.56 -11.30
CA LEU A 153 4.33 -22.22 -11.20
C LEU A 153 3.64 -21.99 -9.85
N LYS A 154 2.94 -22.99 -9.32
CA LYS A 154 2.38 -22.96 -7.95
C LYS A 154 3.49 -22.80 -6.89
N GLU A 155 4.58 -23.54 -7.01
CA GLU A 155 5.72 -23.43 -6.09
C GLU A 155 6.34 -22.02 -6.11
N GLU A 156 6.46 -21.43 -7.29
CA GLU A 156 6.94 -20.05 -7.47
C GLU A 156 6.00 -19.03 -6.83
N ILE A 157 4.68 -19.16 -7.04
CA ILE A 157 3.67 -18.35 -6.34
C ILE A 157 3.84 -18.45 -4.83
N PHE A 158 4.02 -19.66 -4.30
CA PHE A 158 4.19 -19.87 -2.86
C PHE A 158 5.45 -19.21 -2.33
N ARG A 159 6.56 -19.29 -3.06
CA ARG A 159 7.83 -18.64 -2.73
C ARG A 159 7.68 -17.12 -2.67
N GLN A 160 7.01 -16.52 -3.65
CA GLN A 160 6.73 -15.09 -3.69
C GLN A 160 5.84 -14.64 -2.52
N LEU A 161 4.79 -15.40 -2.21
CA LEU A 161 3.91 -15.12 -1.06
C LEU A 161 4.65 -15.23 0.27
N GLU A 162 5.57 -16.18 0.42
CA GLU A 162 6.42 -16.28 1.60
C GLU A 162 7.38 -15.09 1.72
N GLN A 163 7.92 -14.63 0.59
CA GLN A 163 8.74 -13.42 0.56
C GLN A 163 7.95 -12.18 1.04
N VAL A 164 6.66 -12.07 0.72
CA VAL A 164 5.79 -11.00 1.24
C VAL A 164 5.68 -11.09 2.76
N VAL A 165 5.44 -12.28 3.32
CA VAL A 165 5.33 -12.48 4.78
C VAL A 165 6.62 -12.06 5.48
N GLU A 166 7.77 -12.54 5.01
CA GLU A 166 9.07 -12.21 5.61
C GLU A 166 9.42 -10.73 5.45
N ALA A 167 9.09 -10.12 4.31
CA ALA A 167 9.26 -8.68 4.09
C ALA A 167 8.39 -7.84 5.04
N GLN A 168 7.14 -8.23 5.32
CA GLN A 168 6.31 -7.53 6.31
C GLN A 168 6.86 -7.62 7.73
N LYS A 169 7.38 -8.80 8.09
CA LYS A 169 7.98 -9.02 9.40
C LYS A 169 9.26 -8.20 9.58
N ALA A 170 10.11 -8.16 8.56
CA ALA A 170 11.33 -7.36 8.56
C ALA A 170 11.05 -5.85 8.48
N GLY A 171 10.02 -5.48 7.71
CA GLY A 171 9.52 -4.12 7.55
C GLY A 171 8.54 -3.67 8.63
N GLY A 172 8.36 -4.40 9.73
CA GLY A 172 7.46 -3.99 10.79
C GLY A 172 7.84 -2.63 11.37
N ILE A 173 6.85 -1.84 11.82
CA ILE A 173 7.06 -0.49 12.37
C ILE A 173 8.09 -0.50 13.51
N THR A 174 8.10 -1.56 14.35
CA THR A 174 9.04 -1.71 15.46
C THR A 174 10.48 -1.99 15.04
N GLN A 175 10.71 -2.44 13.80
CA GLN A 175 12.00 -2.89 13.28
C GLN A 175 12.59 -1.87 12.30
N ALA A 176 11.77 -1.37 11.38
CA ALA A 176 12.19 -0.50 10.28
C ALA A 176 11.66 0.94 10.39
N GLY A 177 10.80 1.22 11.37
CA GLY A 177 10.08 2.50 11.48
C GLY A 177 8.95 2.62 10.44
N VAL A 178 8.20 3.72 10.52
CA VAL A 178 7.03 3.97 9.66
C VAL A 178 7.40 3.99 8.18
N GLN A 179 8.50 4.68 7.82
CA GLN A 179 8.93 4.76 6.43
C GLN A 179 9.31 3.38 5.88
N GLY A 180 10.12 2.61 6.62
CA GLY A 180 10.51 1.27 6.18
C GLY A 180 9.32 0.31 6.06
N HIS A 181 8.29 0.50 6.88
CA HIS A 181 7.04 -0.25 6.79
C HIS A 181 6.26 0.05 5.51
N ILE A 182 6.10 1.34 5.19
CA ILE A 182 5.46 1.78 3.94
C ILE A 182 6.24 1.28 2.72
N ASP A 183 7.57 1.39 2.74
CA ASP A 183 8.43 0.96 1.63
C ASP A 183 8.35 -0.56 1.41
N ALA A 184 8.30 -1.34 2.49
CA ALA A 184 8.12 -2.79 2.42
C ALA A 184 6.76 -3.16 1.80
N TYR A 185 5.69 -2.46 2.19
CA TYR A 185 4.37 -2.65 1.61
C TYR A 185 4.33 -2.36 0.11
N GLN A 186 4.93 -1.26 -0.34
CA GLN A 186 4.97 -0.92 -1.76
C GLN A 186 5.64 -2.02 -2.59
N LYS A 187 6.78 -2.54 -2.13
CA LYS A 187 7.44 -3.69 -2.76
C LYS A 187 6.57 -4.94 -2.74
N ASN A 188 5.89 -5.20 -1.63
CA ASN A 188 4.99 -6.35 -1.52
C ASN A 188 3.81 -6.26 -2.51
N ARG A 189 3.31 -5.06 -2.80
CA ARG A 189 2.28 -4.87 -3.82
C ARG A 189 2.76 -5.26 -5.22
N GLU A 190 4.00 -4.97 -5.56
CA GLU A 190 4.60 -5.40 -6.84
C GLU A 190 4.69 -6.93 -6.92
N ILE A 191 5.13 -7.57 -5.84
CA ILE A 191 5.16 -9.05 -5.76
C ILE A 191 3.76 -9.64 -5.88
N LEU A 192 2.76 -9.08 -5.20
CA LEU A 192 1.38 -9.56 -5.29
C LEU A 192 0.77 -9.36 -6.68
N GLN A 193 1.16 -8.30 -7.40
CA GLN A 193 0.77 -8.13 -8.80
C GLN A 193 1.35 -9.25 -9.68
N GLN A 194 2.62 -9.63 -9.46
CA GLN A 194 3.23 -10.77 -10.14
C GLN A 194 2.51 -12.08 -9.82
N VAL A 195 2.21 -12.34 -8.55
CA VAL A 195 1.41 -13.51 -8.13
C VAL A 195 0.06 -13.55 -8.87
N GLY A 196 -0.60 -12.41 -9.04
CA GLY A 196 -1.86 -12.32 -9.79
C GLY A 196 -1.71 -12.71 -11.26
N MET A 197 -0.62 -12.31 -11.91
CA MET A 197 -0.31 -12.70 -13.30
C MET A 197 0.02 -14.20 -13.40
N ASP A 198 0.80 -14.72 -12.44
CA ASP A 198 1.19 -16.13 -12.38
C ASP A 198 -0.05 -17.03 -12.15
N LEU A 199 -1.01 -16.60 -11.32
CA LEU A 199 -2.29 -17.30 -11.13
C LEU A 199 -3.15 -17.33 -12.40
N ALA A 200 -3.16 -16.24 -13.18
CA ALA A 200 -3.87 -16.20 -14.45
C ALA A 200 -3.23 -17.17 -15.47
N MET A 201 -1.89 -17.20 -15.54
CA MET A 201 -1.17 -18.15 -16.37
C MET A 201 -1.41 -19.60 -15.93
N LEU A 202 -1.40 -19.86 -14.61
CA LEU A 202 -1.70 -21.18 -14.05
C LEU A 202 -3.08 -21.67 -14.47
N ARG A 203 -4.10 -20.80 -14.38
CA ARG A 203 -5.46 -21.09 -14.84
C ARG A 203 -5.51 -21.42 -16.32
N ASN A 204 -4.75 -20.71 -17.16
CA ASN A 204 -4.70 -20.99 -18.59
C ASN A 204 -4.09 -22.38 -18.87
N ILE A 205 -2.99 -22.74 -18.20
CA ILE A 205 -2.35 -24.06 -18.36
C ILE A 205 -3.30 -25.18 -17.95
N THR A 206 -4.05 -25.00 -16.86
CA THR A 206 -4.98 -26.02 -16.37
C THR A 206 -6.22 -26.19 -17.24
N ASN A 207 -6.60 -25.15 -18.00
CA ASN A 207 -7.79 -25.15 -18.85
C ASN A 207 -7.50 -25.43 -20.34
N ALA A 208 -6.28 -25.17 -20.83
CA ALA A 208 -5.96 -25.17 -22.28
C ALA A 208 -5.95 -26.55 -22.98
N ARG A 209 -6.24 -27.66 -22.29
CA ARG A 209 -6.20 -29.00 -22.90
C ARG A 209 -7.53 -29.48 -23.49
N GLU A 210 -8.59 -28.67 -23.46
CA GLU A 210 -9.86 -28.95 -24.13
C GLU A 210 -9.91 -28.40 -25.57
N ILE A 211 -8.80 -28.39 -26.30
CA ILE A 211 -8.87 -28.23 -27.76
C ILE A 211 -9.10 -29.65 -28.29
N PRO A 212 -10.33 -30.06 -28.63
CA PRO A 212 -10.52 -31.30 -29.35
C PRO A 212 -9.68 -31.16 -30.62
N GLU A 213 -8.82 -32.15 -30.86
CA GLU A 213 -8.30 -32.39 -32.19
C GLU A 213 -9.48 -32.84 -33.07
N GLU A 214 -10.41 -31.93 -33.35
CA GLU A 214 -11.32 -32.10 -34.48
C GLU A 214 -10.42 -32.12 -35.70
N GLY A 215 -10.31 -33.32 -36.28
CA GLY A 215 -9.50 -33.62 -37.44
C GLY A 215 -9.65 -32.54 -38.50
N GLY A 216 -8.61 -31.74 -38.66
CA GLY A 216 -8.46 -30.85 -39.79
C GLY A 216 -8.36 -31.70 -41.06
N GLU A 217 -9.49 -31.88 -41.74
CA GLU A 217 -9.49 -31.86 -43.19
C GLU A 217 -8.75 -30.58 -43.62
N SER A 218 -7.58 -30.79 -44.22
CA SER A 218 -6.71 -29.76 -44.76
C SER A 218 -7.44 -28.98 -45.87
N ARG A 219 -8.23 -27.97 -45.50
CA ARG A 219 -8.71 -26.97 -46.46
C ARG A 219 -7.61 -25.94 -46.65
N SER A 220 -6.85 -26.16 -47.71
CA SER A 220 -5.90 -25.19 -48.25
C SER A 220 -6.56 -23.81 -48.40
N PRO A 221 -5.94 -22.71 -47.97
CA PRO A 221 -6.46 -21.38 -48.20
C PRO A 221 -6.24 -21.00 -49.67
N GLN A 222 -7.23 -21.31 -50.50
CA GLN A 222 -7.31 -20.82 -51.87
C GLN A 222 -8.32 -19.67 -51.89
N GLY A 223 -7.82 -18.44 -51.90
CA GLY A 223 -8.68 -17.26 -51.94
C GLY A 223 -7.95 -16.00 -51.55
N ALA A 224 -7.10 -15.51 -52.45
CA ALA A 224 -6.68 -14.13 -52.47
C ALA A 224 -7.92 -13.23 -52.40
N ASN A 225 -8.02 -12.37 -51.40
CA ASN A 225 -8.91 -11.22 -51.46
C ASN A 225 -8.19 -9.96 -50.98
N GLU A 226 -8.16 -9.03 -51.91
CA GLU A 226 -7.78 -7.63 -51.92
C GLU A 226 -7.27 -7.00 -50.61
N ILE A 227 -6.05 -6.49 -50.73
CA ILE A 227 -5.49 -5.43 -49.89
C ILE A 227 -6.43 -4.21 -50.00
N GLN A 228 -7.30 -4.02 -49.02
CA GLN A 228 -8.04 -2.79 -48.86
C GLN A 228 -7.11 -1.73 -48.25
N THR A 229 -6.59 -0.86 -49.11
CA THR A 229 -5.76 0.31 -48.76
C THR A 229 -6.43 1.15 -47.68
N GLN A 230 -5.77 1.29 -46.53
CA GLN A 230 -6.16 2.25 -45.49
C GLN A 230 -6.06 3.68 -46.04
N PRO A 231 -7.01 4.57 -45.71
CA PRO A 231 -6.90 6.00 -45.96
C PRO A 231 -5.69 6.59 -45.23
N GLN A 232 -4.82 7.28 -45.97
CA GLN A 232 -3.71 8.06 -45.42
C GLN A 232 -4.24 9.14 -44.47
N ALA A 233 -3.69 9.19 -43.26
CA ALA A 233 -3.93 10.28 -42.32
C ALA A 233 -3.31 11.60 -42.87
N PRO A 234 -3.97 12.75 -42.66
CA PRO A 234 -3.43 14.04 -43.07
C PRO A 234 -2.15 14.36 -42.31
N SER A 235 -1.16 14.89 -43.03
CA SER A 235 0.12 15.33 -42.48
C SER A 235 -0.05 16.35 -41.35
N PRO A 236 0.75 16.28 -40.27
CA PRO A 236 0.76 17.31 -39.25
C PRO A 236 1.26 18.63 -39.84
N VAL A 237 0.40 19.65 -39.76
CA VAL A 237 0.74 21.04 -40.06
C VAL A 237 1.88 21.46 -39.14
N ALA A 238 3.02 21.79 -39.74
CA ALA A 238 4.17 22.38 -39.07
C ALA A 238 3.75 23.69 -38.38
N ARG A 239 3.68 23.67 -37.05
CA ARG A 239 3.55 24.87 -36.23
C ARG A 239 4.96 25.27 -35.83
N GLY A 240 5.40 26.41 -36.34
CA GLY A 240 6.74 26.96 -36.12
C GLY A 240 7.07 27.07 -34.63
N ALA A 241 8.17 26.43 -34.24
CA ALA A 241 8.81 26.65 -32.96
C ALA A 241 9.88 27.71 -33.16
N ASP A 242 9.68 28.88 -32.54
CA ASP A 242 10.76 29.83 -32.33
C ASP A 242 11.77 29.19 -31.38
N ALA A 243 12.98 29.00 -31.90
CA ALA A 243 14.11 28.42 -31.20
C ALA A 243 14.66 29.40 -30.15
N VAL A 244 14.39 29.13 -28.88
CA VAL A 244 15.19 29.66 -27.76
C VAL A 244 16.33 28.69 -27.52
N THR A 245 17.48 28.96 -28.12
CA THR A 245 18.74 28.25 -27.85
C THR A 245 19.28 28.67 -26.48
N GLY A 246 18.84 27.99 -25.43
CA GLY A 246 19.55 27.96 -24.15
C GLY A 246 20.68 26.91 -24.17
N PRO A 247 21.81 27.14 -23.50
CA PRO A 247 22.90 26.17 -23.47
C PRO A 247 22.42 24.85 -22.85
N GLU A 248 22.63 23.77 -23.60
CA GLU A 248 22.28 22.41 -23.23
C GLU A 248 22.99 22.01 -21.92
N PRO A 249 22.27 21.56 -20.88
CA PRO A 249 22.90 21.12 -19.65
C PRO A 249 23.75 19.88 -19.92
N GLN A 250 25.06 20.00 -19.72
CA GLN A 250 25.99 18.88 -19.85
C GLN A 250 25.56 17.75 -18.92
N LYS A 251 25.17 16.62 -19.52
CA LYS A 251 24.82 15.40 -18.79
C LYS A 251 26.07 14.83 -18.16
N GLU A 252 26.28 15.15 -16.89
CA GLU A 252 27.32 14.56 -16.06
C GLU A 252 27.09 13.05 -16.01
N THR A 253 28.05 12.27 -16.51
CA THR A 253 27.87 10.82 -16.60
C THR A 253 27.98 10.19 -15.22
N VAL A 254 27.32 9.05 -15.01
CA VAL A 254 27.41 8.29 -13.74
C VAL A 254 28.86 7.95 -13.38
N ALA A 255 29.73 7.82 -14.39
CA ALA A 255 31.16 7.61 -14.21
C ALA A 255 31.88 8.82 -13.57
N ASP A 256 31.44 10.05 -13.85
CA ASP A 256 32.02 11.27 -13.30
C ASP A 256 31.61 11.46 -11.83
N LYS A 257 30.37 11.11 -11.48
CA LYS A 257 29.91 11.10 -10.07
C LYS A 257 30.67 10.09 -9.22
N LEU A 258 31.00 8.92 -9.77
CA LEU A 258 31.72 7.87 -9.03
C LEU A 258 33.20 8.22 -8.80
N LYS A 259 33.85 8.97 -9.71
CA LYS A 259 35.24 9.41 -9.52
C LYS A 259 35.42 10.40 -8.37
N ASN A 260 34.41 11.21 -8.07
CA ASN A 260 34.47 12.18 -6.97
C ASN A 260 34.27 11.54 -5.59
N LEU A 261 33.61 10.37 -5.50
CA LEU A 261 33.37 9.69 -4.23
C LEU A 261 34.59 8.97 -3.64
N PHE A 262 35.62 8.66 -4.45
CA PHE A 262 36.78 7.88 -4.02
C PHE A 262 38.09 8.69 -3.89
N ARG A 263 38.02 10.02 -3.88
CA ARG A 263 39.15 10.87 -3.49
C ARG A 263 39.18 11.05 -1.97
N TRP A 264 39.85 10.13 -1.27
CA TRP A 264 40.24 10.36 0.13
C TRP A 264 41.70 10.83 0.20
N LYS A 265 41.92 11.84 1.05
CA LYS A 265 43.22 12.32 1.51
C LYS A 265 43.75 11.43 2.64
#